data_AF-A0A2V8TQD2-F1
#
_entry.id   AF-A0A2V8TQD2-F1
#
_cell.length_a   1.000
_cell.length_b   1.000
_cell.length_c   1.000
_cell.angle_alpha   90.00
_cell.angle_beta   90.00
_cell.angle_gamma   90.00
#
_symmetry.space_group_name_H-M   'P 1'
#
loop_
_entity.id
_entity.type
_entity.pdbx_description
1 polymer ?
#
loop_
_entity_poly.entity_id
_entity_poly.type
_entity_poly.pdbx_seq_one_letter_code
_entity_poly.pdbx_strand_id
1 'polypeptide(L)'
;MADTISIEGPVELVDGDLVLRIPLSVGGDKLVPLAHGIGHIEGDYLCVVIKPWLAEKLGIDAGSIVVVDNKNGKFTISRSASNDPTVH
;
A
#
# COMPACT_ATOMS: atom_id res chain seq x y z
N MET A 1 5.16 9.11 -20.85
CA MET A 1 6.05 9.34 -19.70
C MET A 1 5.32 8.74 -18.52
N ALA A 2 5.81 7.65 -17.93
CA ALA A 2 5.12 7.01 -16.82
C ALA A 2 5.45 7.81 -15.56
N ASP A 3 4.48 8.58 -15.07
CA ASP A 3 4.56 9.22 -13.77
C ASP A 3 4.71 8.14 -12.70
N THR A 4 5.95 7.95 -12.24
CA THR A 4 6.23 7.10 -11.10
C THR A 4 5.79 7.82 -9.84
N ILE A 5 4.87 7.23 -9.10
CA ILE A 5 4.40 7.72 -7.83
C ILE A 5 4.79 6.77 -6.71
N SER A 6 5.05 7.34 -5.55
CA SER A 6 5.35 6.63 -4.31
C SER A 6 4.44 7.21 -3.24
N ILE A 7 3.59 6.37 -2.67
CA ILE A 7 2.62 6.76 -1.65
C ILE A 7 2.87 5.92 -0.41
N GLU A 8 2.92 6.57 0.74
CA GLU A 8 3.07 5.92 2.02
C GLU A 8 1.74 6.00 2.77
N GLY A 9 1.39 4.93 3.47
CA GLY A 9 0.17 4.91 4.26
C GLY A 9 0.18 3.84 5.34
N PRO A 10 -0.61 4.04 6.40
CA PRO A 10 -0.81 3.04 7.42
C PRO A 10 -1.63 1.88 6.87
N VAL A 11 -1.28 0.67 7.30
CA VAL A 11 -2.08 -0.52 7.08
C VAL A 11 -3.14 -0.60 8.17
N GLU A 12 -4.40 -0.68 7.77
CA GLU A 12 -5.54 -0.88 8.67
C GLU A 12 -5.92 -2.36 8.68
N LEU A 13 -6.32 -2.89 9.84
CA LEU A 13 -6.90 -4.23 9.91
C LEU A 13 -8.42 -4.12 9.71
N VAL A 14 -8.92 -4.63 8.59
CA VAL A 14 -10.34 -4.60 8.23
C VAL A 14 -10.78 -6.04 7.95
N ASP A 15 -11.77 -6.52 8.69
CA ASP A 15 -12.30 -7.90 8.56
C ASP A 15 -11.27 -9.03 8.77
N GLY A 16 -10.13 -8.72 9.43
CA GLY A 16 -9.03 -9.66 9.60
C GLY A 16 -8.00 -9.64 8.46
N ASP A 17 -8.24 -8.85 7.41
CA ASP A 17 -7.30 -8.58 6.34
C ASP A 17 -6.60 -7.23 6.55
N LEU A 18 -5.34 -7.16 6.13
CA LEU A 18 -4.56 -5.95 6.15
C LEU A 18 -4.90 -5.12 4.91
N VAL A 19 -5.46 -3.93 5.09
CA VAL A 19 -5.93 -3.06 4.01
C VAL A 19 -5.22 -1.72 4.07
N LEU A 20 -4.62 -1.34 2.95
CA LEU A 20 -4.02 -0.02 2.76
C LEU A 20 -5.00 0.88 2.01
N ARG A 21 -5.38 2.01 2.60
CA ARG A 21 -6.23 3.01 1.96
C ARG A 21 -5.42 4.16 1.40
N ILE A 22 -5.56 4.40 0.10
CA ILE A 22 -4.81 5.41 -0.63
C ILE A 22 -5.79 6.39 -1.26
N PRO A 23 -5.73 7.70 -0.98
CA PRO A 23 -6.59 8.67 -1.65
C PRO A 23 -6.28 8.73 -3.15
N LEU A 24 -7.31 8.69 -3.99
CA LEU A 24 -7.16 8.83 -5.45
C LEU A 24 -6.51 10.18 -5.80
N SER A 25 -6.82 11.23 -5.05
CA SER A 25 -6.23 12.57 -5.22
C SER A 25 -4.72 12.63 -5.00
N VAL A 26 -4.15 11.71 -4.22
CA VAL A 26 -2.70 11.61 -3.96
C VAL A 26 -2.03 10.78 -5.05
N GLY A 27 -2.79 10.21 -5.99
CA GLY A 27 -2.32 9.41 -7.12
C GLY A 27 -2.64 7.92 -7.01
N GLY A 28 -3.64 7.57 -6.20
CA GLY A 28 -4.28 6.27 -6.24
C GLY A 28 -4.84 5.94 -7.63
N ASP A 29 -5.26 6.94 -8.43
CA ASP A 29 -5.75 6.75 -9.80
C ASP A 29 -4.73 6.05 -10.71
N LYS A 30 -3.43 6.33 -10.52
CA LYS A 30 -2.33 5.73 -11.27
C LYS A 30 -2.03 4.29 -10.81
N LEU A 31 -2.40 3.96 -9.58
CA LEU A 31 -2.17 2.66 -8.95
C LEU A 31 -3.32 1.69 -9.18
N VAL A 32 -4.56 2.20 -9.31
CA VAL A 32 -5.77 1.42 -9.63
C VAL A 32 -5.54 0.37 -10.74
N PRO A 33 -5.05 0.74 -11.94
CA PRO A 33 -4.87 -0.24 -13.02
C PRO A 33 -3.79 -1.29 -12.72
N LEU A 34 -2.88 -1.00 -11.79
CA LEU A 34 -1.77 -1.89 -11.42
C LEU A 34 -2.12 -2.79 -10.23
N ALA A 35 -3.06 -2.35 -9.38
CA ALA A 35 -3.56 -3.09 -8.23
C ALA A 35 -4.61 -4.16 -8.61
N HIS A 36 -4.77 -4.46 -9.90
CA HIS A 36 -5.78 -5.39 -10.41
C HIS A 36 -5.64 -6.78 -9.75
N GLY A 37 -6.61 -7.12 -8.89
CA GLY A 37 -6.68 -8.41 -8.16
C GLY A 37 -6.43 -8.33 -6.65
N ILE A 38 -5.89 -7.23 -6.14
CA ILE A 38 -5.76 -6.97 -4.69
C ILE A 38 -6.31 -5.60 -4.27
N GLY A 39 -6.49 -4.67 -5.21
CA GLY A 39 -7.05 -3.35 -4.98
C GLY A 39 -8.48 -3.22 -5.50
N HIS A 40 -9.30 -2.48 -4.76
CA HIS A 40 -10.62 -2.03 -5.17
C HIS A 40 -10.79 -0.55 -4.81
N ILE A 41 -11.60 0.18 -5.58
CA ILE A 41 -11.90 1.59 -5.28
C ILE A 41 -13.14 1.65 -4.40
N GLU A 42 -13.01 2.30 -3.25
CA GLU A 42 -14.12 2.66 -2.36
C GLU A 42 -14.23 4.18 -2.31
N GLY A 43 -15.19 4.74 -3.05
CA GLY A 43 -15.38 6.18 -3.17
C GLY A 43 -14.14 6.87 -3.77
N ASP A 44 -13.53 7.77 -3.00
CA ASP A 44 -12.33 8.53 -3.37
C ASP A 44 -11.01 7.87 -2.93
N TYR A 45 -11.05 6.61 -2.49
CA TYR A 45 -9.89 5.87 -2.00
C TYR A 45 -9.69 4.55 -2.75
N LEU A 46 -8.45 4.24 -3.11
CA LEU A 46 -8.00 2.92 -3.52
C LEU A 46 -7.67 2.10 -2.26
N CYS A 47 -8.48 1.09 -1.99
CA CYS A 47 -8.27 0.11 -0.93
C CYS A 47 -7.49 -1.09 -1.47
N VAL A 48 -6.26 -1.29 -1.01
CA VAL A 48 -5.40 -2.40 -1.41
C VAL A 48 -5.33 -3.41 -0.28
N VAL A 49 -5.85 -4.61 -0.53
CA VAL A 49 -5.78 -5.75 0.39
C VAL A 49 -4.39 -6.37 0.31
N ILE A 50 -3.63 -6.22 1.38
CA ILE A 50 -2.33 -6.85 1.59
C ILE A 50 -2.59 -8.29 2.04
N LYS A 51 -2.24 -9.24 1.17
CA LYS A 51 -2.37 -10.66 1.49
C LYS A 51 -1.48 -11.04 2.69
N PRO A 52 -1.91 -11.98 3.55
CA PRO A 52 -1.17 -12.36 4.76
C PRO A 52 0.25 -12.84 4.46
N TRP A 53 0.44 -13.66 3.41
CA TRP A 53 1.77 -14.12 3.01
C TRP A 53 2.74 -12.98 2.63
N LEU A 54 2.23 -11.85 2.13
CA LEU A 54 3.03 -10.69 1.78
C LEU A 54 3.35 -9.86 3.03
N ALA A 55 2.38 -9.73 3.93
CA ALA A 55 2.57 -9.08 5.22
C ALA A 55 3.60 -9.82 6.08
N GLU A 56 3.51 -11.15 6.16
CA GLU A 56 4.50 -12.00 6.84
C GLU A 56 5.89 -11.86 6.21
N LYS A 57 5.97 -11.84 4.87
CA LYS A 57 7.25 -11.67 4.15
C LYS A 57 7.89 -10.30 4.41
N LEU A 58 7.08 -9.25 4.56
CA LEU A 58 7.54 -7.89 4.84
C LEU A 58 7.66 -7.61 6.35
N GLY A 59 7.15 -8.50 7.20
CA GLY A 59 7.06 -8.32 8.64
C GLY A 59 6.24 -7.10 9.05
N ILE A 60 5.13 -6.83 8.35
CA ILE A 60 4.22 -5.72 8.64
C ILE A 60 2.94 -6.22 9.28
N ASP A 61 2.38 -5.42 10.18
CA ASP A 61 1.13 -5.71 10.90
C ASP A 61 0.20 -4.49 10.87
N ALA A 62 -0.98 -4.59 11.48
CA ALA A 62 -1.91 -3.49 11.64
C ALA A 62 -1.22 -2.28 12.29
N GLY A 63 -1.41 -1.10 11.71
CA GLY A 63 -0.75 0.13 12.14
C GLY A 63 0.66 0.31 11.57
N SER A 64 1.20 -0.67 10.85
CA SER A 64 2.49 -0.51 10.17
C SER A 64 2.36 0.41 8.97
N ILE A 65 3.38 1.24 8.74
CA ILE A 65 3.45 2.09 7.56
C ILE A 65 4.10 1.30 6.42
N VAL A 66 3.41 1.26 5.28
CA VAL A 66 3.90 0.68 4.04
C VAL A 66 4.05 1.77 2.98
N VAL A 67 4.98 1.53 2.08
CA VAL A 67 5.20 2.32 0.87
C VAL A 67 4.72 1.50 -0.30
N VAL A 68 3.89 2.10 -1.14
CA VAL A 68 3.56 1.54 -2.44
C VAL A 68 4.08 2.44 -3.54
N ASP A 69 4.62 1.82 -4.58
CA ASP A 69 5.10 2.52 -5.75
C ASP A 69 4.77 1.76 -7.03
N ASN A 70 4.68 2.49 -8.14
CA ASN A 70 4.49 1.93 -9.47
C ASN A 70 5.76 1.95 -10.32
N LYS A 71 6.96 1.94 -9.70
CA LYS A 71 8.21 2.00 -10.47
C LYS A 71 8.24 0.85 -11.48
N ASN A 72 8.66 1.17 -12.71
CA ASN A 72 8.72 0.21 -13.81
C ASN A 72 7.34 -0.36 -14.24
N GLY A 73 6.24 0.36 -13.95
CA GLY A 73 4.89 -0.06 -14.31
C GLY A 73 4.39 -1.27 -13.52
N LYS A 74 5.00 -1.56 -12.37
CA LYS A 74 4.60 -2.65 -11.47
C LYS A 74 4.23 -2.09 -10.12
N PHE A 75 3.12 -2.57 -9.57
CA PHE A 75 2.71 -2.26 -8.20
C PHE A 75 3.63 -2.98 -7.21
N THR A 76 4.47 -2.23 -6.52
CA THR A 76 5.42 -2.73 -5.52
C THR A 76 4.99 -2.25 -4.15
N ILE A 77 4.89 -3.17 -3.19
CA ILE A 77 4.63 -2.86 -1.78
C ILE A 77 5.90 -3.15 -1.00
N SER A 78 6.34 -2.19 -0.20
CA SER A 78 7.50 -2.30 0.69
C SER A 78 7.14 -1.77 2.08
N ARG A 79 7.80 -2.27 3.12
CA ARG A 79 7.70 -1.70 4.47
C ARG A 79 8.36 -0.32 4.49
N SER A 80 7.72 0.69 5.08
CA SER A 80 8.35 2.01 5.24
C SER A 80 9.43 1.96 6.31
N ALA A 81 10.51 2.70 6.09
CA ALA A 81 11.57 2.90 7.09
C ALA A 81 11.04 3.56 8.37
N SER A 82 9.89 4.25 8.29
CA SER A 82 9.19 4.83 9.44
C SER A 82 8.68 3.78 10.44
N ASN A 83 8.69 2.49 10.07
CA ASN A 83 8.25 1.39 10.91
C ASN A 83 9.38 0.78 11.76
N ASP A 84 10.59 1.34 11.70
CA ASP A 84 11.74 0.91 12.51
C ASP A 84 11.86 1.80 13.76
N PRO A 85 11.68 1.25 14.98
CA PRO A 85 11.82 2.02 16.21
C PRO A 85 13.28 2.20 16.68
N THR A 86 14.32 1.97 15.86
CA THR A 86 15.70 2.08 16.32
C THR A 86 16.42 3.31 15.77
N VAL A 87 16.39 4.39 16.56
CA VAL A 87 17.60 4.97 17.18
C VAL A 87 17.12 5.87 18.31
N HIS A 88 17.22 5.35 19.54
CA HIS A 88 17.41 6.15 20.74
C HIS A 88 18.77 5.75 21.33
#